data_AF-A0A9Q3JZT6-F1
#
_entry.id   AF-A0A9Q3JZT6-F1
#
_cell.length_a   1.000
_cell.length_b   1.000
_cell.length_c   1.000
_cell.angle_alpha   90.00
_cell.angle_beta   90.00
_cell.angle_gamma   90.00
#
_symmetry.space_group_name_H-M   'P 1'
#
loop_
_entity.id
_entity.type
_entity.pdbx_description
1 polymer ?
#
loop_
_entity_poly.entity_id
_entity_poly.type
_entity_poly.pdbx_seq_one_letter_code
_entity_poly.pdbx_strand_id
1 'polypeptide(L)'
;MLEKGWNTRLPADTLRRDLIDIHPTASSFKIMLDKVKHHARQSIYDAFDYAKQKWDKSHKIPNFKVGDLVLGSTLNFNNIKGAKKLKDSYVGPFVIVALHGTNAVQVQLSVELENKHPTFPVSLIKPYQPADVDDTLITHIRLWYNFFWW
;
A
#
# COMPACT_ATOMS: atom_id res chain seq x y z
N MET A 1 -52.16 -16.65 -8.27
CA MET A 1 -51.16 -17.62 -7.75
C MET A 1 -49.80 -16.98 -7.89
N LEU A 2 -49.08 -16.83 -6.79
CA LEU A 2 -47.98 -15.87 -6.58
C LEU A 2 -46.76 -16.15 -7.48
N GLU A 3 -46.30 -15.15 -8.23
CA GLU A 3 -44.97 -15.16 -8.85
C GLU A 3 -43.92 -15.20 -7.74
N LYS A 4 -43.33 -16.37 -7.52
CA LYS A 4 -42.20 -16.51 -6.61
C LYS A 4 -40.93 -16.13 -7.37
N GLY A 5 -40.53 -14.88 -7.21
CA GLY A 5 -39.24 -14.37 -7.65
C GLY A 5 -38.10 -15.28 -7.16
N TRP A 6 -37.16 -15.55 -8.06
CA TRP A 6 -36.05 -16.49 -7.84
C TRP A 6 -35.16 -16.01 -6.69
N ASN A 7 -35.11 -16.79 -5.61
CA ASN A 7 -34.25 -16.54 -4.46
C ASN A 7 -32.87 -17.17 -4.70
N THR A 8 -31.81 -16.34 -4.81
CA THR A 8 -30.43 -16.75 -5.15
C THR A 8 -29.71 -17.56 -4.06
N ARG A 9 -30.40 -17.91 -2.97
CA ARG A 9 -29.87 -18.61 -1.80
C ARG A 9 -30.30 -20.07 -1.68
N LEU A 10 -30.86 -20.70 -2.72
CA LEU A 10 -31.08 -22.16 -2.69
C LEU A 10 -29.72 -22.87 -2.86
N PRO A 11 -29.29 -23.71 -1.89
CA PRO A 11 -28.15 -24.60 -2.09
C PRO A 11 -28.46 -25.54 -3.25
N ALA A 12 -27.50 -25.74 -4.17
CA ALA A 12 -27.67 -26.63 -5.33
C ALA A 12 -28.10 -28.06 -4.95
N ASP A 13 -27.83 -28.46 -3.71
CA ASP A 13 -28.12 -29.79 -3.15
C ASP A 13 -29.56 -29.96 -2.65
N THR A 14 -30.39 -28.91 -2.66
CA THR A 14 -31.77 -28.97 -2.14
C THR A 14 -32.80 -29.51 -3.12
N LEU A 15 -32.44 -29.68 -4.40
CA LEU A 15 -33.32 -30.26 -5.40
C LEU A 15 -33.22 -31.79 -5.40
N ARG A 16 -34.37 -32.46 -5.28
CA ARG A 16 -34.51 -33.91 -5.51
C ARG A 16 -34.10 -34.23 -6.95
N ARG A 17 -32.92 -34.85 -7.12
CA ARG A 17 -32.30 -35.18 -8.42
C ARG A 17 -33.07 -36.26 -9.18
N ASP A 18 -33.88 -37.00 -8.43
CA ASP A 18 -34.71 -38.15 -8.79
C ASP A 18 -36.02 -37.77 -9.49
N LEU A 19 -36.47 -36.52 -9.43
CA LEU A 19 -37.76 -36.07 -9.99
C LEU A 19 -37.66 -35.27 -11.31
N ILE A 20 -36.45 -34.99 -11.80
CA ILE A 20 -36.25 -34.08 -12.93
C ILE A 20 -35.66 -34.87 -14.10
N ASP A 21 -36.46 -35.08 -15.15
CA ASP A 21 -35.93 -35.53 -16.45
C ASP A 21 -35.24 -34.34 -17.13
N ILE A 22 -33.91 -34.30 -17.03
CA ILE A 22 -33.11 -33.18 -17.54
C ILE A 22 -32.83 -33.42 -19.02
N HIS A 23 -33.33 -32.52 -19.87
CA HIS A 23 -33.01 -32.55 -21.30
C HIS A 23 -31.47 -32.56 -21.52
N PRO A 24 -30.94 -33.38 -22.43
CA PRO A 24 -29.48 -33.54 -22.61
C PRO A 24 -28.75 -32.21 -22.87
N THR A 25 -29.38 -31.27 -23.58
CA THR A 25 -28.84 -29.92 -23.78
C THR A 25 -28.63 -29.15 -22.47
N ALA A 26 -29.58 -29.24 -21.52
CA ALA A 26 -29.46 -28.57 -20.24
C ALA A 26 -28.34 -29.18 -19.38
N SER A 27 -28.15 -30.50 -19.46
CA SER A 27 -27.02 -31.20 -18.82
C SER A 27 -25.67 -30.72 -19.40
N SER A 28 -25.54 -30.68 -20.72
CA SER A 28 -24.34 -30.19 -21.41
C SER A 28 -24.02 -28.73 -21.05
N PHE A 29 -25.06 -27.89 -20.99
CA PHE A 29 -24.91 -26.49 -20.60
C PHE A 29 -24.43 -26.33 -19.15
N LYS A 30 -24.95 -27.13 -18.22
CA LYS A 30 -24.49 -27.14 -16.82
C LYS A 30 -22.99 -27.49 -16.74
N ILE A 31 -22.57 -28.54 -17.43
CA ILE A 31 -21.15 -28.95 -17.46
C ILE A 31 -20.28 -27.81 -17.99
N MET A 32 -20.71 -27.14 -19.06
CA MET A 32 -20.00 -25.99 -19.60
C MET A 32 -19.92 -24.84 -18.59
N LEU A 33 -21.01 -24.50 -17.92
CA LEU A 33 -21.02 -23.46 -16.87
C LEU A 33 -20.11 -23.80 -15.69
N ASP A 34 -20.12 -25.05 -15.23
CA ASP A 34 -19.28 -25.47 -14.11
C ASP A 34 -17.79 -25.39 -14.46
N LYS A 35 -17.43 -25.76 -15.70
CA LYS A 35 -16.07 -25.56 -16.24
C LYS A 35 -15.69 -24.08 -16.29
N VAL A 36 -16.56 -23.22 -16.80
CA VAL A 36 -16.30 -21.76 -16.89
C VAL A 36 -16.13 -21.16 -15.49
N LYS A 37 -16.99 -21.54 -14.53
CA LYS A 37 -16.87 -21.10 -13.14
C LYS A 37 -15.56 -21.55 -12.49
N HIS A 38 -15.17 -22.80 -12.72
CA HIS A 38 -13.91 -23.33 -12.22
C HIS A 38 -12.73 -22.55 -12.79
N HIS A 39 -12.70 -22.35 -14.10
CA HIS A 39 -11.67 -21.58 -14.77
C HIS A 39 -11.60 -20.14 -14.25
N ALA A 40 -12.73 -19.45 -14.13
CA ALA A 40 -12.78 -18.09 -13.61
C ALA A 40 -12.22 -18.01 -12.18
N ARG A 41 -12.53 -18.97 -11.31
CA ARG A 41 -11.95 -19.04 -9.96
C ARG A 41 -10.44 -19.24 -10.01
N GLN A 42 -9.95 -20.15 -10.84
CA GLN A 42 -8.52 -20.38 -11.02
C GLN A 42 -7.81 -19.11 -11.50
N SER A 43 -8.34 -18.44 -12.52
CA SER A 43 -7.75 -17.19 -13.02
C SER A 43 -7.65 -16.10 -11.96
N ILE A 44 -8.59 -16.04 -11.02
CA ILE A 44 -8.53 -15.12 -9.88
C ILE A 44 -7.39 -15.51 -8.94
N TYR A 45 -7.27 -16.79 -8.58
CA TYR A 45 -6.18 -17.27 -7.71
C TYR A 45 -4.81 -17.05 -8.37
N ASP A 46 -4.67 -17.40 -9.64
CA ASP A 46 -3.44 -17.22 -10.41
C ASP A 46 -3.03 -15.73 -10.47
N ALA A 47 -4.00 -14.82 -10.62
CA ALA A 47 -3.75 -13.38 -10.61
C ALA A 47 -3.28 -12.89 -9.23
N PHE A 48 -3.88 -13.38 -8.14
CA PHE A 48 -3.42 -13.06 -6.79
C PHE A 48 -2.00 -13.56 -6.51
N ASP A 49 -1.73 -14.82 -6.87
CA ASP A 49 -0.41 -15.42 -6.69
C ASP A 49 0.66 -14.71 -7.51
N TYR A 50 0.36 -14.36 -8.76
CA TYR A 50 1.25 -13.57 -9.60
C TYR A 50 1.55 -12.20 -8.98
N ALA A 51 0.53 -11.48 -8.50
CA ALA A 51 0.70 -10.19 -7.87
C ALA A 51 1.57 -10.28 -6.61
N LYS A 52 1.35 -11.31 -5.78
CA LYS A 52 2.14 -11.58 -4.57
C LYS A 52 3.60 -11.87 -4.92
N GLN A 53 3.86 -12.81 -5.83
CA GLN A 53 5.23 -13.15 -6.23
C GLN A 53 6.00 -11.94 -6.78
N LYS A 54 5.33 -11.10 -7.60
CA LYS A 54 5.91 -9.88 -8.15
C LYS A 54 6.21 -8.84 -7.07
N TRP A 55 5.31 -8.71 -6.09
CA TRP A 55 5.50 -7.85 -4.94
C TRP A 55 6.70 -8.31 -4.12
N ASP A 56 6.71 -9.58 -3.69
CA ASP A 56 7.77 -10.17 -2.87
C ASP A 56 9.16 -10.09 -3.53
N LYS A 57 9.23 -10.23 -4.87
CA LYS A 57 10.48 -10.10 -5.63
C LYS A 57 11.02 -8.67 -5.69
N SER A 58 10.13 -7.68 -5.79
CA SER A 58 10.52 -6.27 -6.01
C SER A 58 10.59 -5.46 -4.71
N HIS A 59 9.85 -5.86 -3.68
CA HIS A 59 9.75 -5.14 -2.43
C HIS A 59 10.96 -5.38 -1.55
N LYS A 60 11.82 -4.38 -1.50
CA LYS A 60 12.90 -4.28 -0.51
C LYS A 60 12.40 -3.45 0.66
N ILE A 61 12.38 -4.04 1.85
CA ILE A 61 12.09 -3.31 3.08
C ILE A 61 13.31 -2.42 3.37
N PRO A 62 13.18 -1.08 3.36
CA PRO A 62 14.29 -0.23 3.72
C PRO A 62 14.58 -0.38 5.21
N ASN A 63 15.85 -0.57 5.58
CA ASN A 63 16.26 -0.67 6.96
C ASN A 63 16.60 0.73 7.48
N PHE A 64 15.59 1.42 8.03
CA PHE A 64 15.77 2.72 8.68
C PHE A 64 16.03 2.55 10.17
N LYS A 65 16.84 3.45 10.74
CA LYS A 65 17.07 3.54 12.18
C LYS A 65 16.64 4.90 12.72
N VAL A 66 16.30 4.93 14.01
CA VAL A 66 16.08 6.19 14.73
C VAL A 66 17.38 7.00 14.68
N GLY A 67 17.26 8.28 14.31
CA GLY A 67 18.40 9.19 14.11
C GLY A 67 18.89 9.31 12.66
N ASP A 68 18.44 8.46 11.74
CA ASP A 68 18.80 8.60 10.32
C ASP A 68 18.15 9.85 9.71
N LEU A 69 18.84 10.44 8.73
CA LEU A 69 18.33 11.55 7.94
C LEU A 69 17.60 11.01 6.71
N VAL A 70 16.40 11.52 6.48
CA VAL A 70 15.54 11.07 5.39
C VAL A 70 14.82 12.23 4.71
N LEU A 71 14.53 12.05 3.43
CA LEU A 71 13.71 12.96 2.63
C LEU A 71 12.26 12.46 2.56
N GLY A 72 11.30 13.35 2.79
CA GLY A 72 9.86 13.04 2.69
C GLY A 72 9.28 13.42 1.32
N SER A 73 8.45 12.57 0.72
CA SER A 73 7.88 12.81 -0.61
C SER A 73 6.77 13.87 -0.62
N THR A 74 6.84 14.83 -1.55
CA THR A 74 5.87 15.94 -1.68
C THR A 74 4.54 15.57 -2.34
N LEU A 75 4.32 14.28 -2.64
CA LEU A 75 3.12 13.79 -3.35
C LEU A 75 1.82 14.18 -2.64
N ASN A 76 1.78 14.04 -1.32
CA ASN A 76 0.59 14.32 -0.49
C ASN A 76 0.60 15.71 0.13
N PHE A 77 1.54 16.57 -0.27
CA PHE A 77 1.66 17.91 0.24
C PHE A 77 0.97 18.91 -0.69
N ASN A 78 -0.22 19.35 -0.29
CA ASN A 78 -1.02 20.32 -1.03
C ASN A 78 -0.61 21.78 -0.76
N ASN A 79 0.06 22.06 0.36
CA ASN A 79 0.38 23.42 0.82
C ASN A 79 1.87 23.80 0.68
N ILE A 80 2.63 23.06 -0.13
CA ILE A 80 4.00 23.49 -0.47
C ILE A 80 3.89 24.64 -1.48
N LYS A 81 4.57 25.74 -1.19
CA LYS A 81 4.59 26.94 -2.05
C LYS A 81 5.15 26.57 -3.43
N GLY A 82 4.46 27.00 -4.49
CA GLY A 82 4.91 26.88 -5.88
C GLY A 82 4.00 26.07 -6.81
N ALA A 83 4.30 26.12 -8.11
CA ALA A 83 3.55 25.38 -9.12
C ALA A 83 3.84 23.87 -9.03
N LYS A 84 2.81 23.02 -9.20
CA LYS A 84 2.92 21.54 -9.10
C LYS A 84 4.05 20.93 -9.95
N LYS A 85 4.39 21.53 -11.08
CA LYS A 85 5.45 21.06 -11.99
C LYS A 85 6.86 21.50 -11.61
N LEU A 86 6.99 22.55 -10.80
CA LEU A 86 8.28 23.16 -10.41
C LEU A 86 8.67 22.83 -8.97
N LYS A 87 7.76 22.23 -8.18
CA LYS A 87 8.09 21.81 -6.81
C LYS A 87 8.97 20.56 -6.82
N ASP A 88 9.90 20.51 -5.88
CA ASP A 88 10.71 19.31 -5.66
C ASP A 88 9.83 18.13 -5.28
N SER A 89 10.20 16.94 -5.74
CA SER A 89 9.48 15.70 -5.45
C SER A 89 9.68 15.21 -4.01
N TYR A 90 10.72 15.73 -3.33
CA TYR A 90 11.10 15.39 -1.97
C TYR A 90 11.52 16.65 -1.22
N VAL A 91 11.23 16.71 0.08
CA VAL A 91 11.54 17.85 0.96
C VAL A 91 12.33 17.40 2.16
N GLY A 92 13.26 18.29 2.56
CA GLY A 92 13.99 18.30 3.84
C GLY A 92 14.88 17.09 4.09
N PRO A 93 16.06 17.24 4.71
CA PRO A 93 16.56 16.19 5.58
C PRO A 93 15.79 16.25 6.91
N PHE A 94 14.93 15.28 7.16
CA PHE A 94 14.24 15.10 8.44
C PHE A 94 14.90 13.98 9.24
N VAL A 95 14.94 14.14 10.56
CA VAL A 95 15.46 13.11 11.47
C VAL A 95 14.33 12.15 11.82
N ILE A 96 14.61 10.84 11.75
CA ILE A 96 13.70 9.82 12.25
C ILE A 96 13.68 9.84 13.78
N VAL A 97 12.50 10.05 14.37
CA VAL A 97 12.28 10.06 15.82
C VAL A 97 11.84 8.68 16.31
N ALA A 98 10.97 7.99 15.57
CA ALA A 98 10.46 6.68 15.95
C ALA A 98 10.11 5.85 14.71
N LEU A 99 10.14 4.52 14.87
CA LEU A 99 9.72 3.56 13.85
C LEU A 99 8.43 2.89 14.33
N HIS A 100 7.38 2.96 13.50
CA HIS A 100 6.09 2.33 13.74
C HIS A 100 6.00 1.05 12.90
N GLY A 101 6.54 -0.03 13.45
CA GLY A 101 6.66 -1.31 12.76
C GLY A 101 7.59 -1.24 11.55
N THR A 102 7.31 -2.04 10.52
CA THR A 102 8.13 -2.11 9.29
C THR A 102 7.73 -1.12 8.21
N ASN A 103 6.54 -0.52 8.32
CA ASN A 103 5.88 0.17 7.20
C ASN A 103 5.77 1.67 7.39
N ALA A 104 5.96 2.18 8.61
CA ALA A 104 5.79 3.60 8.91
C ALA A 104 6.92 4.13 9.80
N VAL A 105 7.29 5.38 9.54
CA VAL A 105 8.38 6.07 10.21
C VAL A 105 7.85 7.43 10.65
N GLN A 106 8.13 7.79 11.89
CA GLN A 106 7.83 9.11 12.42
C GLN A 106 9.08 9.98 12.32
N VAL A 107 8.93 11.13 11.66
CA VAL A 107 10.01 12.10 11.46
C VAL A 107 9.70 13.40 12.19
N GLN A 108 10.75 14.13 12.54
CA GLN A 108 10.62 15.49 13.05
C GLN A 108 10.48 16.46 11.87
N LEU A 109 9.29 17.04 11.70
CA LEU A 109 9.01 18.02 10.66
C LEU A 109 9.53 19.41 11.05
N SER A 110 9.90 20.20 10.05
CA SER A 110 10.22 21.62 10.24
C SER A 110 8.94 22.42 10.55
N VAL A 111 9.10 23.60 11.14
CA VAL A 111 7.98 24.49 11.54
C VAL A 111 7.03 24.80 10.37
N GLU A 112 7.55 24.91 9.15
CA GLU A 112 6.74 25.17 7.95
C GLU A 112 5.78 24.03 7.61
N LEU A 113 6.09 22.81 8.07
CA LEU A 113 5.36 21.57 7.81
C LEU A 113 4.74 20.98 9.09
N GLU A 114 4.76 21.70 10.21
CA GLU A 114 4.24 21.24 11.51
C GLU A 114 2.75 20.88 11.46
N ASN A 115 1.99 21.54 10.58
CA ASN A 115 0.57 21.23 10.34
C ASN A 115 0.35 19.91 9.57
N LYS A 116 1.40 19.17 9.21
CA LYS A 116 1.32 17.87 8.54
C LYS A 116 1.59 16.74 9.52
N HIS A 117 1.00 15.59 9.22
CA HIS A 117 1.19 14.42 10.05
C HIS A 117 2.66 13.98 10.00
N PRO A 118 3.36 13.80 11.14
CA PRO A 118 4.79 13.50 11.18
C PRO A 118 5.11 12.04 10.85
N THR A 119 4.09 11.18 10.72
CA THR A 119 4.27 9.76 10.36
C THR A 119 4.07 9.56 8.87
N PHE A 120 5.09 9.01 8.20
CA PHE A 120 5.09 8.71 6.78
C PHE A 120 5.26 7.21 6.55
N PRO A 121 4.60 6.64 5.52
CA PRO A 121 4.89 5.28 5.10
C PRO A 121 6.30 5.20 4.48
N VAL A 122 7.00 4.09 4.68
CA VAL A 122 8.38 3.87 4.18
C VAL A 122 8.53 4.07 2.67
N SER A 123 7.46 3.87 1.90
CA SER A 123 7.45 4.08 0.45
C SER A 123 7.52 5.55 0.02
N LEU A 124 7.15 6.48 0.91
CA LEU A 124 7.19 7.92 0.67
C LEU A 124 8.44 8.57 1.28
N ILE A 125 9.39 7.76 1.74
CA ILE A 125 10.61 8.21 2.40
C ILE A 125 11.82 7.71 1.60
N LYS A 126 12.85 8.54 1.50
CA LYS A 126 14.14 8.15 0.93
C LYS A 126 15.26 8.45 1.92
N PRO A 127 16.31 7.60 2.01
CA PRO A 127 17.49 7.94 2.78
C PRO A 127 18.13 9.21 2.19
N TYR A 128 18.49 10.15 3.06
CA TYR A 128 19.23 11.34 2.65
C TYR A 128 20.68 10.95 2.37
N GLN A 129 21.15 11.21 1.16
CA GLN A 129 22.57 11.13 0.82
C GLN A 129 23.10 12.56 0.83
N PRO A 130 23.98 12.95 1.76
CA PRO A 130 24.67 14.22 1.61
C PRO A 130 25.48 14.15 0.31
N ALA A 131 25.17 15.04 -0.64
CA ALA A 131 26.18 15.40 -1.63
C ALA A 131 27.37 16.03 -0.87
N ASP A 132 28.57 16.04 -1.45
CA ASP A 132 29.78 16.70 -0.91
C ASP A 132 29.55 18.21 -0.65
N VAL A 133 28.72 18.52 0.34
CA VAL A 133 28.28 19.84 0.75
C VAL A 133 28.64 19.90 2.22
N ASP A 134 29.73 20.65 2.48
CA ASP A 134 30.42 20.85 3.75
C ASP A 134 29.67 20.35 5.01
N ASP A 135 30.25 19.36 5.67
CA ASP A 135 29.87 18.72 6.94
C ASP A 135 29.57 19.68 8.12
N THR A 136 29.74 20.98 7.93
CA THR A 136 29.58 22.05 8.91
C THR A 136 28.12 22.33 9.29
N LEU A 137 27.15 22.14 8.38
CA LEU A 137 25.73 22.36 8.69
C LEU A 137 25.09 21.17 9.41
N ILE A 138 25.53 19.94 9.11
CA ILE A 138 25.01 18.71 9.73
C ILE A 138 25.48 18.59 11.17
N THR A 139 26.73 18.99 11.46
CA THR A 139 27.27 19.04 12.83
C THR A 139 26.58 20.08 13.69
N HIS A 140 26.22 21.25 13.13
CA HIS A 140 25.51 22.28 13.89
C HIS A 140 24.10 21.83 14.33
N ILE A 141 23.36 21.12 13.47
CA ILE A 141 22.05 20.53 13.82
C ILE A 141 22.21 19.48 14.93
N ARG A 142 23.20 18.59 14.83
CA ARG A 142 23.46 17.56 15.86
C ARG A 142 23.88 18.14 17.22
N LEU A 143 24.61 19.26 17.24
CA LEU A 143 25.05 19.93 18.46
C LEU A 143 23.92 20.72 19.13
N TRP A 144 23.05 21.36 18.36
CA TRP A 144 21.92 22.13 18.90
C TRP A 144 20.92 21.22 19.64
N TYR A 145 20.66 20.02 19.14
CA TYR A 145 19.72 19.08 19.77
C TYR A 145 20.29 18.32 20.98
N ASN A 146 21.62 18.14 21.09
CA ASN A 146 22.25 17.56 22.28
C ASN A 146 22.35 18.56 23.46
N PHE A 147 22.21 19.86 23.20
CA PHE A 147 22.37 20.88 24.24
C PHE A 147 21.07 21.25 24.97
N PHE A 148 19.91 20.75 24.51
CA PHE A 148 18.59 21.16 25.03
C PHE A 148 17.84 20.10 25.86
N TRP A 149 18.56 19.09 26.36
CA TRP A 149 18.05 18.10 27.32
C TRP A 149 19.00 17.93 28.52
N TRP A 150 19.20 19.02 29.27
CA TRP A 150 19.58 19.06 30.70
C TRP A 150 19.04 20.34 31.33
#